data_AF-A0A1G7BMK7-F1
#
_entry.id   AF-A0A1G7BMK7-F1
#
_cell.length_a   1.000
_cell.length_b   1.000
_cell.length_c   1.000
_cell.angle_alpha   90.00
_cell.angle_beta   90.00
_cell.angle_gamma   90.00
#
_symmetry.space_group_name_H-M   'P 1'
#
loop_
_entity.id
_entity.type
_entity.pdbx_description
1 polymer ?
#
loop_
_entity_poly.entity_id
_entity_poly.type
_entity_poly.pdbx_seq_one_letter_code
_entity_poly.pdbx_strand_id
1 'polypeptide(L)'
;MRHARIAELPGWMSRLGVMIVAASLVLLSAVRAADIKQLTEKLPRAYVGEFLWDGDNAVQNVVITFDKVQALNEQNAEARGCGSYEVGRHVTKIGVQMFVRLSDLEVEIFERSSDGNGAFETDGSHRGKLSEDFQQIDAQWTTTASGKHGQLHLRAVASAACEPAEEL
;
A
#
# COMPACT_ATOMS: atom_id res chain seq x y z
N MET A 1 22.09 69.71 -27.07
CA MET A 1 21.78 69.04 -25.77
C MET A 1 21.10 67.73 -26.08
N ARG A 2 21.57 66.64 -25.47
CA ARG A 2 21.32 65.24 -25.85
C ARG A 2 19.98 64.72 -25.33
N HIS A 3 19.34 63.88 -26.14
CA HIS A 3 18.18 63.05 -25.81
C HIS A 3 18.49 62.00 -24.72
N ALA A 4 17.49 61.70 -23.90
CA ALA A 4 17.32 60.38 -23.30
C ALA A 4 15.82 60.03 -23.34
N ARG A 5 15.45 59.13 -24.26
CA ARG A 5 14.15 58.42 -24.23
C ARG A 5 14.31 57.24 -23.29
N ILE A 6 13.44 57.15 -22.29
CA ILE A 6 13.24 55.95 -21.48
C ILE A 6 12.54 54.93 -22.38
N ALA A 7 13.14 53.75 -22.51
CA ALA A 7 12.53 52.61 -23.20
C ALA A 7 11.67 51.85 -22.19
N GLU A 8 10.34 51.85 -22.41
CA GLU A 8 9.42 50.95 -21.74
C GLU A 8 9.58 49.54 -22.31
N LEU A 9 9.82 48.55 -21.44
CA LEU A 9 9.82 47.13 -21.81
C LEU A 9 8.37 46.63 -21.95
N PRO A 10 7.97 46.02 -23.08
CA PRO A 10 6.60 45.56 -23.27
C PRO A 10 6.34 44.26 -22.49
N GLY A 11 5.27 44.26 -21.69
CA GLY A 11 4.79 43.15 -20.85
C GLY A 11 4.21 41.95 -21.61
N TRP A 12 4.85 41.49 -22.69
CA TRP A 12 4.34 40.41 -23.53
C TRP A 12 4.87 39.02 -23.15
N MET A 13 5.95 38.91 -22.37
CA MET A 13 6.55 37.60 -22.05
C MET A 13 5.87 36.81 -20.92
N SER A 14 4.82 37.35 -20.29
CA SER A 14 4.17 36.70 -19.13
C SER A 14 3.13 35.62 -19.51
N ARG A 15 2.54 35.66 -20.72
CA ARG A 15 1.41 34.78 -21.09
C ARG A 15 1.83 33.39 -21.63
N LEU A 16 3.04 33.24 -22.15
CA LEU A 16 3.54 31.95 -22.67
C LEU A 16 3.98 31.00 -21.55
N GLY A 17 4.53 31.51 -20.44
CA GLY A 17 4.91 30.68 -19.30
C GLY A 17 3.72 30.04 -18.58
N VAL A 18 2.58 30.73 -18.51
CA VAL A 18 1.39 30.25 -17.78
C VAL A 18 0.69 29.09 -18.51
N MET A 19 0.65 29.09 -19.85
CA MET A 19 0.02 28.00 -20.62
C MET A 19 0.83 26.70 -20.61
N ILE A 20 2.16 26.79 -20.56
CA ILE A 20 3.05 25.62 -20.51
C ILE A 20 2.95 24.90 -19.16
N VAL A 21 2.82 25.65 -18.06
CA VAL A 21 2.68 25.07 -16.71
C VAL A 21 1.34 24.35 -16.55
N ALA A 22 0.24 24.94 -17.02
CA ALA A 22 -1.09 24.33 -16.92
C ALA A 22 -1.20 23.01 -17.71
N ALA A 23 -0.65 22.96 -18.93
CA ALA A 23 -0.66 21.74 -19.74
C ALA A 23 0.19 20.61 -19.11
N SER A 24 1.32 20.95 -18.49
CA SER A 24 2.20 19.97 -17.83
C SER A 24 1.55 19.34 -16.59
N LEU A 25 0.80 20.13 -15.81
CA LEU A 25 0.08 19.66 -14.63
C LEU A 25 -1.03 18.66 -14.99
N VAL A 26 -1.82 18.96 -16.04
CA VAL A 26 -2.90 18.07 -16.50
C VAL A 26 -2.37 16.72 -16.98
N LEU A 27 -1.23 16.72 -17.69
CA LEU A 27 -0.59 15.48 -18.16
C LEU A 27 -0.09 14.63 -16.99
N LEU A 28 0.52 15.25 -15.96
CA LEU A 28 1.01 14.52 -14.79
C LEU A 28 -0.13 13.86 -14.00
N SER A 29 -1.27 14.54 -13.83
CA SER A 29 -2.44 13.94 -13.16
C SER A 29 -3.05 12.80 -13.97
N ALA A 30 -3.12 12.93 -15.30
CA ALA A 30 -3.63 11.86 -16.16
C ALA A 30 -2.76 10.60 -16.11
N VAL A 31 -1.43 10.76 -16.09
CA VAL A 31 -0.48 9.65 -15.95
C VAL A 31 -0.66 8.95 -14.60
N ARG A 32 -0.72 9.71 -13.50
CA ARG A 32 -0.94 9.14 -12.16
C ARG A 32 -2.27 8.40 -12.05
N ALA A 33 -3.34 8.92 -12.65
CA ALA A 33 -4.63 8.24 -12.69
C ALA A 33 -4.59 6.92 -13.47
N ALA A 34 -3.80 6.85 -14.55
CA ALA A 34 -3.60 5.62 -15.31
C ALA A 34 -2.76 4.60 -14.52
N ASP A 35 -1.69 5.06 -13.88
CA ASP A 35 -0.79 4.21 -13.09
C ASP A 35 -1.50 3.61 -11.87
N ILE A 36 -2.29 4.42 -11.13
CA ILE A 36 -3.07 3.92 -10.00
C ILE A 36 -4.14 2.93 -10.45
N LYS A 37 -4.80 3.18 -11.60
CA LYS A 37 -5.77 2.25 -12.18
C LYS A 37 -5.09 0.92 -12.49
N GLN A 38 -3.93 0.96 -13.16
CA GLN A 38 -3.15 -0.24 -13.45
C GLN A 38 -2.77 -1.00 -12.17
N LEU A 39 -2.32 -0.31 -11.13
CA LEU A 39 -2.00 -0.93 -9.84
C LEU A 39 -3.22 -1.64 -9.27
N THR A 40 -4.37 -0.96 -9.18
CA THR A 40 -5.59 -1.54 -8.58
C THR A 40 -6.18 -2.70 -9.39
N GLU A 41 -6.00 -2.71 -10.71
CA GLU A 41 -6.45 -3.80 -11.60
C GLU A 41 -5.51 -5.01 -11.55
N LYS A 42 -4.19 -4.78 -11.44
CA LYS A 42 -3.18 -5.85 -11.50
C LYS A 42 -2.81 -6.41 -10.14
N LEU A 43 -3.10 -5.70 -9.03
CA LEU A 43 -2.77 -6.19 -7.69
C LEU A 43 -3.43 -7.56 -7.45
N PRO A 44 -2.65 -8.61 -7.16
CA PRO A 44 -3.18 -9.93 -6.84
C PRO A 44 -4.19 -9.91 -5.70
N ARG A 45 -5.19 -10.80 -5.79
CA ARG A 45 -6.28 -10.92 -4.81
C ARG A 45 -5.98 -11.90 -3.70
N ALA A 46 -4.91 -12.69 -3.81
CA ALA A 46 -4.53 -13.69 -2.84
C ALA A 46 -3.01 -13.77 -2.73
N TYR A 47 -2.55 -13.81 -1.48
CA TYR A 47 -1.15 -13.98 -1.12
C TYR A 47 -1.04 -15.08 -0.06
N VAL A 48 0.01 -15.88 -0.15
CA VAL A 48 0.35 -16.89 0.86
C VAL A 48 1.83 -16.80 1.20
N GLY A 49 2.19 -17.18 2.42
CA GLY A 49 3.58 -17.24 2.82
C GLY A 49 3.70 -17.43 4.31
N GLU A 50 4.66 -16.73 4.91
CA GLU A 50 5.11 -17.02 6.27
C GLU A 50 5.35 -15.74 7.05
N PHE A 51 5.10 -15.83 8.35
CA PHE A 51 5.51 -14.84 9.33
C PHE A 51 6.39 -15.50 10.40
N LEU A 52 7.43 -14.78 10.82
CA LEU A 52 8.35 -15.24 11.86
C LEU A 52 8.73 -14.07 12.77
N TRP A 53 8.50 -14.23 14.08
CA TRP A 53 8.99 -13.27 15.07
C TRP A 53 10.52 -13.31 15.17
N ASP A 54 11.15 -12.14 15.31
CA ASP A 54 12.59 -12.07 15.55
C ASP A 54 12.92 -12.75 16.89
N GLY A 55 13.79 -13.77 16.84
CA GLY A 55 14.19 -14.56 18.01
C GLY A 55 13.26 -15.73 18.35
N ASP A 56 12.23 -15.99 17.54
CA ASP A 56 11.41 -17.20 17.58
C ASP A 56 11.81 -18.16 16.44
N ASN A 57 11.44 -19.44 16.58
CA ASN A 57 11.58 -20.46 15.54
C ASN A 57 10.21 -20.98 15.05
N ALA A 58 9.11 -20.54 15.66
CA ALA A 58 7.76 -20.90 15.25
C ALA A 58 7.34 -20.11 13.99
N VAL A 59 7.44 -20.76 12.83
CA VAL A 59 6.90 -20.24 11.58
C VAL A 59 5.37 -20.28 11.61
N GLN A 60 4.75 -19.17 11.23
CA GLN A 60 3.30 -19.05 11.11
C GLN A 60 2.96 -18.95 9.62
N ASN A 61 2.16 -19.89 9.11
CA ASN A 61 1.72 -19.83 7.71
C ASN A 61 0.64 -18.76 7.59
N VAL A 62 0.78 -17.87 6.61
CA VAL A 62 -0.10 -16.73 6.41
C VAL A 62 -0.84 -16.86 5.09
N VAL A 63 -2.14 -16.60 5.12
CA VAL A 63 -2.96 -16.37 3.93
C VAL A 63 -3.57 -14.98 4.05
N ILE A 64 -3.51 -14.18 2.98
CA ILE A 64 -4.22 -12.90 2.87
C ILE A 64 -4.99 -12.90 1.57
N THR A 65 -6.26 -12.48 1.62
CA THR A 65 -7.07 -12.25 0.43
C THR A 65 -7.70 -10.87 0.47
N PHE A 66 -7.83 -10.25 -0.71
CA PHE A 66 -8.42 -8.92 -0.87
C PHE A 66 -9.71 -9.01 -1.69
N ASP A 67 -10.85 -8.77 -1.03
CA ASP A 67 -12.16 -8.65 -1.70
C ASP A 67 -12.29 -7.29 -2.40
N LYS A 68 -11.69 -6.25 -1.82
CA LYS A 68 -11.73 -4.88 -2.34
C LYS A 68 -10.34 -4.33 -2.58
N VAL A 69 -10.09 -3.79 -3.77
CA VAL A 69 -8.89 -3.02 -4.09
C VAL A 69 -9.35 -1.79 -4.85
N GLN A 70 -8.97 -0.61 -4.37
CA GLN A 70 -9.42 0.66 -4.91
C GLN A 70 -8.34 1.74 -4.80
N ALA A 71 -8.41 2.76 -5.66
CA ALA A 71 -7.60 3.95 -5.47
C ALA A 71 -8.14 4.73 -4.27
N LEU A 72 -7.27 5.09 -3.32
CA LEU A 72 -7.60 6.03 -2.26
C LEU A 72 -7.45 7.47 -2.74
N ASN A 73 -6.42 7.72 -3.56
CA ASN A 73 -6.15 8.96 -4.27
C ASN A 73 -5.19 8.69 -5.45
N GLU A 74 -4.69 9.72 -6.13
CA GLU A 74 -3.77 9.60 -7.27
C GLU A 74 -2.39 8.97 -6.93
N GLN A 75 -2.09 8.77 -5.64
CA GLN A 75 -0.78 8.32 -5.16
C GLN A 75 -0.84 7.05 -4.31
N ASN A 76 -2.03 6.65 -3.86
CA ASN A 76 -2.19 5.56 -2.91
C ASN A 76 -3.38 4.68 -3.29
N ALA A 77 -3.20 3.38 -3.18
CA ALA A 77 -4.27 2.40 -3.24
C ALA A 77 -4.53 1.81 -1.86
N GLU A 78 -5.76 1.34 -1.69
CA GLU A 78 -6.21 0.62 -0.52
C GLU A 78 -6.73 -0.75 -0.95
N ALA A 79 -6.31 -1.79 -0.24
CA ALA A 79 -6.82 -3.14 -0.36
C ALA A 79 -7.40 -3.58 0.99
N ARG A 80 -8.60 -4.16 1.00
CA ARG A 80 -9.25 -4.71 2.18
C ARG A 80 -9.60 -6.17 1.93
N GLY A 81 -9.65 -6.93 3.00
CA GLY A 81 -10.17 -8.30 3.02
C GLY A 81 -9.86 -9.02 4.31
N CYS A 82 -9.52 -10.29 4.21
CA CYS A 82 -9.27 -11.14 5.36
C CYS A 82 -7.91 -11.82 5.26
N GLY A 83 -7.44 -12.32 6.39
CA GLY A 83 -6.29 -13.19 6.44
C GLY A 83 -6.43 -14.26 7.51
N SER A 84 -5.48 -15.19 7.52
CA SER A 84 -5.36 -16.19 8.57
C SER A 84 -3.91 -16.54 8.84
N TYR A 85 -3.61 -16.77 10.11
CA TYR A 85 -2.35 -17.32 10.60
C TYR A 85 -2.58 -18.76 11.05
N GLU A 86 -1.75 -19.68 10.60
CA GLU A 86 -1.75 -21.07 11.04
C GLU A 86 -0.43 -21.43 11.73
N VAL A 87 -0.55 -21.87 12.99
CA VAL A 87 0.56 -22.38 13.80
C VAL A 87 0.19 -23.77 14.33
N GLY A 88 0.85 -24.80 13.81
CA GLY A 88 0.56 -26.19 14.17
C GLY A 88 -0.84 -26.64 13.72
N ARG A 89 -1.81 -26.66 14.65
CA ARG A 89 -3.23 -26.96 14.35
C ARG A 89 -4.17 -25.80 14.68
N HIS A 90 -3.62 -24.67 15.12
CA HIS A 90 -4.38 -23.50 15.50
C HIS A 90 -4.42 -22.54 14.31
N VAL A 91 -5.64 -22.09 13.96
CA VAL A 91 -5.87 -21.10 12.91
C VAL A 91 -6.50 -19.88 13.55
N THR A 92 -5.86 -18.73 13.37
CA THR A 92 -6.38 -17.43 13.79
C THR A 92 -6.83 -16.67 12.54
N LYS A 93 -8.09 -16.23 12.50
CA LYS A 93 -8.63 -15.42 11.41
C LYS A 93 -8.52 -13.94 11.75
N ILE A 94 -8.30 -13.11 10.74
CA ILE A 94 -8.14 -11.66 10.89
C ILE A 94 -8.79 -10.89 9.75
N GLY A 95 -9.17 -9.64 10.01
CA GLY A 95 -9.43 -8.65 8.97
C GLY A 95 -8.11 -7.97 8.56
N VAL A 96 -7.96 -7.65 7.28
CA VAL A 96 -6.75 -7.03 6.72
C VAL A 96 -7.09 -5.74 6.00
N GLN A 97 -6.27 -4.72 6.21
CA GLN A 97 -6.28 -3.47 5.44
C GLN A 97 -4.85 -3.11 5.03
N MET A 98 -4.59 -3.03 3.73
CA MET A 98 -3.30 -2.67 3.18
C MET A 98 -3.38 -1.35 2.41
N PHE A 99 -2.38 -0.51 2.60
CA PHE A 99 -2.14 0.67 1.76
C PHE A 99 -0.90 0.45 0.91
N VAL A 100 -0.94 0.90 -0.35
CA VAL A 100 0.20 0.82 -1.28
C VAL A 100 0.47 2.23 -1.82
N ARG A 101 1.70 2.71 -1.64
CA ARG A 101 2.15 3.99 -2.19
C ARG A 101 2.72 3.79 -3.60
N LEU A 102 2.16 4.48 -4.57
CA LEU A 102 2.46 4.27 -5.99
C LEU A 102 3.91 4.62 -6.37
N SER A 103 4.51 5.62 -5.73
CA SER A 103 5.83 6.14 -6.11
C SER A 103 6.97 5.13 -6.00
N ASP A 104 6.86 4.21 -5.04
CA ASP A 104 7.95 3.32 -4.63
C ASP A 104 7.46 1.98 -4.08
N LEU A 105 6.17 1.68 -4.27
CA LEU A 105 5.51 0.44 -3.87
C LEU A 105 5.73 0.07 -2.39
N GLU A 106 5.84 1.10 -1.54
CA GLU A 106 5.80 0.86 -0.09
C GLU A 106 4.41 0.38 0.32
N VAL A 107 4.39 -0.64 1.17
CA VAL A 107 3.16 -1.17 1.73
C VAL A 107 3.11 -0.96 3.23
N GLU A 108 1.89 -0.73 3.72
CA GLU A 108 1.57 -0.82 5.13
C GLU A 108 0.32 -1.68 5.31
N ILE A 109 0.42 -2.74 6.12
CA ILE A 109 -0.66 -3.71 6.35
C ILE A 109 -1.05 -3.68 7.83
N PHE A 110 -2.33 -3.44 8.06
CA PHE A 110 -2.97 -3.48 9.37
C PHE A 110 -3.82 -4.74 9.52
N GLU A 111 -3.78 -5.30 10.72
CA GLU A 111 -4.49 -6.53 11.08
C GLU A 111 -5.47 -6.26 12.21
N ARG A 112 -6.65 -6.87 12.12
CA ARG A 112 -7.69 -6.76 13.14
C ARG A 112 -8.13 -8.17 13.55
N SER A 113 -8.15 -8.44 14.85
CA SER A 113 -8.67 -9.69 15.40
C SER A 113 -10.14 -9.86 15.03
N SER A 114 -10.52 -11.08 14.62
CA SER A 114 -11.91 -11.45 14.32
C SER A 114 -12.73 -11.79 15.56
N ASP A 115 -12.06 -12.27 16.61
CA ASP A 115 -12.65 -12.95 17.76
C ASP A 115 -12.65 -12.10 19.04
N GLY A 116 -12.04 -10.91 19.00
CA GLY A 116 -12.10 -9.92 20.09
C GLY A 116 -11.50 -10.38 21.41
N ASN A 117 -10.88 -11.57 21.46
CA ASN A 117 -10.36 -12.19 22.68
C ASN A 117 -9.00 -11.62 23.12
N GLY A 118 -8.40 -10.74 22.33
CA GLY A 118 -7.14 -10.05 22.64
C GLY A 118 -5.90 -10.95 22.65
N ALA A 119 -6.00 -12.20 22.18
CA ALA A 119 -4.87 -13.12 22.12
C ALA A 119 -3.98 -12.91 20.88
N PHE A 120 -4.54 -12.28 19.84
CA PHE A 120 -3.83 -11.94 18.60
C PHE A 120 -3.25 -10.53 18.71
N GLU A 121 -1.98 -10.37 18.30
CA GLU A 121 -1.30 -9.08 18.32
C GLU A 121 -1.84 -8.17 17.22
N THR A 122 -2.43 -7.04 17.59
CA THR A 122 -2.97 -6.04 16.66
C THR A 122 -2.39 -4.65 16.90
N ASP A 123 -1.43 -4.51 17.81
CA ASP A 123 -0.89 -3.23 18.25
C ASP A 123 0.16 -2.65 17.28
N GLY A 124 0.09 -2.91 15.98
CA GLY A 124 1.12 -2.54 15.04
C GLY A 124 0.69 -2.60 13.58
N SER A 125 1.67 -2.56 12.69
CA SER A 125 1.47 -2.80 11.26
C SER A 125 2.70 -3.46 10.66
N HIS A 126 2.50 -4.18 9.57
CA HIS A 126 3.60 -4.60 8.70
C HIS A 126 3.96 -3.46 7.77
N ARG A 127 5.24 -3.06 7.71
CA ARG A 127 5.73 -2.04 6.78
C ARG A 127 6.81 -2.63 5.88
N GLY A 128 6.72 -2.40 4.57
CA GLY A 128 7.61 -3.07 3.63
C GLY A 128 7.44 -2.67 2.17
N LYS A 129 7.74 -3.61 1.27
CA LYS A 129 7.71 -3.40 -0.18
C LYS A 129 6.86 -4.45 -0.88
N LEU A 130 6.11 -3.98 -1.88
CA LEU A 130 5.52 -4.79 -2.93
C LEU A 130 6.49 -4.80 -4.13
N SER A 131 6.77 -5.98 -4.68
CA SER A 131 7.62 -6.10 -5.88
C SER A 131 6.99 -5.42 -7.09
N GLU A 132 7.81 -5.02 -8.07
CA GLU A 132 7.34 -4.30 -9.27
C GLU A 132 6.34 -5.10 -10.12
N ASP A 133 6.42 -6.43 -10.06
CA ASP A 133 5.48 -7.36 -10.71
C ASP A 133 4.25 -7.71 -9.83
N PHE A 134 4.18 -7.12 -8.64
CA PHE A 134 3.19 -7.33 -7.59
C PHE A 134 3.11 -8.76 -7.06
N GLN A 135 4.07 -9.64 -7.39
CA GLN A 135 4.02 -11.05 -7.02
C GLN A 135 4.56 -11.34 -5.62
N GLN A 136 5.25 -10.39 -4.98
CA GLN A 136 5.86 -10.58 -3.68
C GLN A 136 5.64 -9.37 -2.77
N ILE A 137 5.33 -9.64 -1.50
CA ILE A 137 5.31 -8.65 -0.44
C ILE A 137 6.30 -9.11 0.63
N ASP A 138 7.27 -8.24 0.95
CA ASP A 138 8.15 -8.41 2.09
C ASP A 138 7.95 -7.24 3.04
N ALA A 139 7.66 -7.52 4.30
CA ALA A 139 7.38 -6.49 5.28
C ALA A 139 7.81 -6.91 6.69
N GLN A 140 8.03 -5.92 7.55
CA GLN A 140 8.36 -6.13 8.95
C GLN A 140 7.20 -5.63 9.82
N TRP A 141 6.70 -6.49 10.71
CA TRP A 141 5.83 -6.09 11.79
C TRP A 141 6.63 -5.29 12.83
N THR A 142 6.03 -4.26 13.41
CA THR A 142 6.54 -3.62 14.62
C THR A 142 5.41 -3.36 15.61
N THR A 143 5.47 -3.97 16.80
CA THR A 143 4.51 -3.69 17.88
C THR A 143 4.72 -2.27 18.38
N THR A 144 3.65 -1.50 18.56
CA THR A 144 3.74 -0.11 19.04
C THR A 144 4.14 -0.07 20.51
N ALA A 145 3.65 -0.99 21.34
CA ALA A 145 3.90 -0.96 22.78
C ALA A 145 5.30 -1.45 23.15
N SER A 146 5.79 -2.51 22.49
CA SER A 146 7.02 -3.21 22.90
C SER A 146 8.19 -3.09 21.94
N GLY A 147 7.97 -2.55 20.73
CA GLY A 147 8.98 -2.49 19.68
C GLY A 147 9.47 -3.86 19.19
N LYS A 148 8.75 -4.96 19.48
CA LYS A 148 9.06 -6.27 18.92
C LYS A 148 8.84 -6.27 17.42
N HIS A 149 9.65 -7.07 16.73
CA HIS A 149 9.68 -7.16 15.28
C HIS A 149 9.46 -8.59 14.81
N GLY A 150 8.88 -8.74 13.63
CA GLY A 150 8.81 -10.02 12.92
C GLY A 150 8.77 -9.79 11.41
N GLN A 151 9.18 -10.78 10.64
CA GLN A 151 9.26 -10.70 9.18
C GLN A 151 8.08 -11.42 8.55
N LEU A 152 7.47 -10.77 7.57
CA LEU A 152 6.39 -11.26 6.74
C LEU A 152 6.90 -11.40 5.30
N HIS A 153 6.80 -12.61 4.75
CA HIS A 153 7.16 -12.92 3.37
C HIS A 153 5.98 -13.57 2.68
N LEU A 154 5.45 -12.91 1.65
CA LEU A 154 4.27 -13.36 0.94
C LEU A 154 4.51 -13.45 -0.56
N ARG A 155 3.86 -14.42 -1.19
CA ARG A 155 3.81 -14.58 -2.65
C ARG A 155 2.39 -14.63 -3.14
N ALA A 156 2.14 -13.98 -4.27
CA ALA A 156 0.86 -14.02 -4.94
C ALA A 156 0.52 -15.44 -5.41
N VAL A 157 -0.74 -15.80 -5.31
CA VAL A 157 -1.30 -17.06 -5.84
C VAL A 157 -2.58 -16.76 -6.62
N ALA A 158 -2.97 -17.69 -7.49
CA ALA A 158 -4.17 -17.53 -8.32
C ALA A 158 -5.45 -17.39 -7.47
N SER A 159 -5.51 -18.12 -6.36
CA SER A 159 -6.62 -18.06 -5.41
C SER A 159 -6.19 -18.67 -4.07
N ALA A 160 -6.72 -18.15 -2.98
CA ALA A 160 -6.66 -18.77 -1.67
C ALA A 160 -8.04 -18.66 -1.01
N ALA A 161 -8.35 -19.61 -0.13
CA ALA A 161 -9.54 -19.51 0.70
C ALA A 161 -9.18 -18.75 1.97
N CYS A 162 -9.91 -17.68 2.24
CA CYS A 162 -9.94 -17.04 3.52
C CYS A 162 -11.40 -16.70 3.79
N GLU A 163 -11.95 -17.27 4.86
CA GLU A 163 -13.29 -16.92 5.28
C GLU A 163 -13.20 -15.65 6.12
N PRO A 164 -13.98 -14.61 5.82
CA PRO A 164 -13.97 -13.39 6.60
C PRO A 164 -14.30 -13.70 8.07
N ALA A 165 -13.63 -12.98 8.96
CA ALA A 165 -14.14 -12.70 10.29
C ALA A 165 -15.59 -12.22 10.16
N GLU A 166 -16.53 -12.74 10.94
CA GLU A 166 -17.92 -12.24 10.93
C GLU A 166 -17.90 -10.71 11.02
N GLU A 167 -18.53 -10.03 10.04
CA GLU A 167 -18.71 -8.57 10.07
C GLU A 167 -19.59 -8.22 11.29
N LEU A 168 -19.11 -7.33 12.16
CA LEU A 168 -19.94 -6.65 13.16
C LEU A 168 -20.53 -5.36 12.58
#